data_AF-A0A1U9NQ86-F1
#
_entry.id   AF-A0A1U9NQ86-F1
#
_cell.length_a   1.000
_cell.length_b   1.000
_cell.length_c   1.000
_cell.angle_alpha   90.00
_cell.angle_beta   90.00
_cell.angle_gamma   90.00
#
_symmetry.space_group_name_H-M   'P 1'
#
loop_
_entity.id
_entity.type
_entity.pdbx_description
1 polymer ?
#
loop_
_entity_poly.entity_id
_entity_poly.type
_entity_poly.pdbx_seq_one_letter_code
_entity_poly.pdbx_strand_id
1 'polypeptide(L)'
;MKIVVAGAKASGKSTVSKLLAERLGLRCVEADEKISELFREWTGFECSCAEICRKVGEAEFRRLEAEAVEKLGEEDWCVVSLGGGSLMNPKSRRVLRGGALWLYLDGSADVLWGRVMGGGKIPAYLDGCEDPAKCFAERVEKIRDVLLCRADCVVEVDERTPEEVADAAVVEIEAELGSRSGAANTFGEVIKLTTFGESHGPMIGAVLDGVRPGVEISEEDIQKELDRRRPGRTKMATQRKEDDRVQIVSGVFEGRTTGCAIGMLIKNKDQKSGHYDDLKDVFRPGHADFTFWRKYGLRDHRGGGRSSGRETACRVAGGAVAKKLLAERGVTIRTCTLAVGKVKAERFSWEDAEANLLRCPDAKAAEQMEKEILDARSAGDSVGGVVQVQVDGLPAGLGDPVFAKLDARIAQAMFSLGSVKGLEFGSGFGSAAMLGSENNDAMSGMSFESNNAGGIFGGISNGEPVVARMAVKPTPSVSLEQRTCDTAGRDRTIEIKGRHDPCIVPRVLVVMESMMALVLLDAWEIQERIRPGWSE
;
A
#
# COMPACT_ATOMS: atom_id res chain seq x y z
N MET A 1 -1.77 10.49 -14.32
CA MET A 1 -0.68 11.34 -13.81
C MET A 1 -0.71 12.70 -14.51
N LYS A 2 -0.89 13.80 -13.78
CA LYS A 2 -0.90 15.17 -14.32
C LYS A 2 0.37 15.91 -13.89
N ILE A 3 1.11 16.49 -14.84
CA ILE A 3 2.28 17.33 -14.52
C ILE A 3 1.94 18.76 -14.90
N VAL A 4 1.99 19.68 -13.94
CA VAL A 4 1.72 21.09 -14.17
C VAL A 4 3.05 21.84 -14.23
N VAL A 5 3.37 22.41 -15.40
CA VAL A 5 4.61 23.13 -15.62
C VAL A 5 4.39 24.62 -15.38
N ALA A 6 5.14 25.16 -14.42
CA ALA A 6 5.06 26.52 -13.93
C ALA A 6 6.40 27.25 -14.09
N GLY A 7 6.37 28.57 -14.09
CA GLY A 7 7.58 29.40 -14.24
C GLY A 7 7.25 30.78 -14.79
N ALA A 8 8.15 31.73 -14.58
CA ALA A 8 8.00 33.09 -15.08
C ALA A 8 8.03 33.15 -16.63
N LYS A 9 7.67 34.30 -17.22
CA LYS A 9 7.73 34.47 -18.68
C LYS A 9 9.17 34.24 -19.18
N ALA A 10 9.31 33.62 -20.34
CA ALA A 10 10.59 33.21 -20.94
C ALA A 10 11.37 32.09 -20.23
N SER A 11 10.78 31.41 -19.23
CA SER A 11 11.39 30.23 -18.59
C SER A 11 11.37 28.96 -19.46
N GLY A 12 10.79 29.01 -20.67
CA GLY A 12 10.74 27.87 -21.58
C GLY A 12 9.55 26.91 -21.41
N LYS A 13 8.56 27.23 -20.56
CA LYS A 13 7.40 26.37 -20.24
C LYS A 13 6.80 25.59 -21.42
N SER A 14 6.39 26.28 -22.49
CA SER A 14 5.77 25.63 -23.66
C SER A 14 6.69 24.63 -24.34
N THR A 15 7.95 25.00 -24.55
CA THR A 15 8.95 24.12 -25.18
C THR A 15 9.28 22.93 -24.29
N VAL A 16 9.58 23.18 -23.01
CA VAL A 16 9.89 22.15 -22.02
C VAL A 16 8.71 21.21 -21.81
N SER A 17 7.47 21.71 -21.79
CA SER A 17 6.28 20.86 -21.63
C SER A 17 6.10 19.88 -22.77
N LYS A 18 6.40 20.30 -24.01
CA LYS A 18 6.32 19.44 -25.20
C LYS A 18 7.40 18.35 -25.18
N LEU A 19 8.65 18.73 -24.89
CA LEU A 19 9.76 17.79 -24.75
C LEU A 19 9.55 16.80 -23.60
N LEU A 20 9.06 17.30 -22.46
CA LEU A 20 8.74 16.47 -21.30
C LEU A 20 7.61 15.48 -21.60
N ALA A 21 6.57 15.92 -22.30
CA ALA A 21 5.47 15.06 -22.72
C ALA A 21 5.95 13.94 -23.66
N GLU A 22 6.81 14.26 -24.63
CA GLU A 22 7.42 13.27 -25.53
C GLU A 22 8.23 12.22 -24.76
N ARG A 23 9.12 12.66 -23.86
CA ARG A 23 9.98 11.76 -23.07
C ARG A 23 9.21 10.84 -22.12
N LEU A 24 8.12 11.35 -21.56
CA LEU A 24 7.27 10.59 -20.64
C LEU A 24 6.16 9.80 -21.36
N GLY A 25 6.03 9.90 -22.70
CA GLY A 25 4.95 9.27 -23.45
C GLY A 25 3.56 9.80 -23.08
N LEU A 26 3.47 11.08 -22.71
CA LEU A 26 2.24 11.76 -22.31
C LEU A 26 1.77 12.74 -23.39
N ARG A 27 0.50 13.16 -23.31
CA ARG A 27 -0.01 14.28 -24.11
C ARG A 27 0.39 15.62 -23.48
N CYS A 28 0.71 16.61 -24.30
CA CYS A 28 0.89 17.99 -23.86
C CYS A 28 -0.42 18.77 -24.09
N VAL A 29 -0.86 19.54 -23.08
CA VAL A 29 -2.04 20.41 -23.16
C VAL A 29 -1.62 21.81 -22.75
N GLU A 30 -1.81 22.80 -23.62
CA GLU A 30 -1.46 24.20 -23.32
C GLU A 30 -2.71 25.00 -22.89
N ALA A 31 -2.57 25.84 -21.87
CA ALA A 31 -3.67 26.70 -21.41
C ALA A 31 -4.16 27.66 -22.51
N ASP A 32 -3.23 28.18 -23.31
CA ASP A 32 -3.53 29.11 -24.40
C ASP A 32 -4.37 28.43 -25.51
N GLU A 33 -4.10 27.15 -25.81
CA GLU A 33 -4.92 26.34 -26.72
C GLU A 33 -6.34 26.16 -26.17
N LYS A 34 -6.46 25.84 -24.87
CA LYS A 34 -7.77 25.67 -24.23
C LYS A 34 -8.58 26.97 -24.20
N ILE A 35 -7.95 28.11 -23.97
CA ILE A 35 -8.60 29.43 -24.04
C ILE A 35 -9.10 29.70 -25.46
N SER A 36 -8.28 29.39 -26.47
CA SER A 36 -8.64 29.60 -27.88
C SER A 36 -9.78 28.68 -28.32
N GLU A 37 -9.79 27.43 -27.85
CA GLU A 37 -10.90 26.49 -28.04
C GLU A 37 -12.20 27.01 -27.44
N LEU A 38 -12.18 27.45 -26.18
CA LEU A 38 -13.34 28.02 -25.49
C LEU A 38 -13.87 29.28 -26.20
N PHE A 39 -12.98 30.15 -26.65
CA PHE A 39 -13.37 31.35 -27.39
C PHE A 39 -14.00 31.01 -28.74
N ARG A 40 -13.46 30.00 -29.45
CA ARG A 40 -14.04 29.50 -30.69
C ARG A 40 -15.40 28.84 -30.47
N GLU A 41 -15.56 28.06 -29.40
CA GLU A 41 -16.85 27.46 -29.00
C GLU A 41 -17.90 28.55 -28.72
N TRP A 42 -17.48 29.65 -28.09
CA TRP A 42 -18.36 30.76 -27.76
C TRP A 42 -18.73 31.64 -28.96
N THR A 43 -17.77 31.94 -29.84
CA THR A 43 -17.92 33.00 -30.86
C THR A 43 -17.88 32.52 -32.31
N GLY A 44 -17.42 31.29 -32.54
CA GLY A 44 -17.16 30.74 -33.88
C GLY A 44 -15.88 31.26 -34.55
N PHE A 45 -15.14 32.18 -33.93
CA PHE A 45 -13.91 32.75 -34.49
C PHE A 45 -12.65 32.08 -33.93
N GLU A 46 -11.68 31.87 -34.81
CA GLU A 46 -10.34 31.44 -34.43
C GLU A 46 -9.45 32.67 -34.21
N CYS A 47 -8.92 32.81 -33.00
CA CYS A 47 -8.11 33.95 -32.56
C CYS A 47 -7.03 33.45 -31.60
N SER A 48 -5.83 34.05 -31.66
CA SER A 48 -4.80 33.83 -30.64
C SER A 48 -5.19 34.49 -29.31
N CYS A 49 -4.63 34.03 -28.18
CA CYS A 49 -4.90 34.64 -26.86
C CYS A 49 -4.65 36.16 -26.82
N ALA A 50 -3.64 36.66 -27.55
CA ALA A 50 -3.35 38.10 -27.63
C ALA A 50 -4.40 38.88 -28.43
N GLU A 51 -5.07 38.24 -29.40
CA GLU A 51 -6.19 38.83 -30.13
C GLU A 51 -7.49 38.73 -29.34
N ILE A 52 -7.72 37.61 -28.66
CA ILE A 52 -8.86 37.43 -27.75
C ILE A 52 -8.82 38.53 -26.69
N CYS A 53 -7.69 38.70 -25.98
CA CYS A 53 -7.55 39.72 -24.94
C CYS A 53 -7.80 41.14 -25.46
N ARG A 54 -7.40 41.46 -26.70
CA ARG A 54 -7.67 42.76 -27.33
C ARG A 54 -9.13 42.93 -27.75
N LYS A 55 -9.79 41.85 -28.18
CA LYS A 55 -11.19 41.85 -28.65
C LYS A 55 -12.21 41.91 -27.53
N VAL A 56 -12.03 41.11 -26.46
CA VAL A 56 -13.01 40.98 -25.38
C VAL A 56 -12.67 41.79 -24.14
N GLY A 57 -11.47 42.37 -24.09
CA GLY A 57 -10.96 43.08 -22.92
C GLY A 57 -10.46 42.14 -21.83
N GLU A 58 -9.79 42.71 -20.82
CA GLU A 58 -9.12 41.90 -19.79
C GLU A 58 -10.10 41.11 -18.92
N ALA A 59 -11.23 41.70 -18.51
CA ALA A 59 -12.19 41.05 -17.61
C ALA A 59 -12.74 39.74 -18.20
N GLU A 60 -13.12 39.75 -19.48
CA GLU A 60 -13.68 38.58 -20.16
C GLU A 60 -12.59 37.56 -20.51
N PHE A 61 -11.38 38.02 -20.86
CA PHE A 61 -10.22 37.13 -21.03
C PHE A 61 -9.89 36.37 -19.73
N ARG A 62 -9.97 37.04 -18.57
CA ARG A 62 -9.79 36.38 -17.26
C ARG A 62 -10.88 35.37 -16.94
N ARG A 63 -12.12 35.61 -17.39
CA ARG A 63 -13.21 34.62 -17.27
C ARG A 63 -12.88 33.36 -18.08
N LEU A 64 -12.47 33.52 -19.34
CA LEU A 64 -12.05 32.42 -20.20
C LEU A 64 -10.81 31.68 -19.66
N GLU A 65 -9.83 32.40 -19.08
CA GLU A 65 -8.67 31.81 -18.42
C GLU A 65 -9.09 30.96 -17.21
N ALA A 66 -10.04 31.43 -16.40
CA ALA A 66 -10.54 30.68 -15.26
C ALA A 66 -11.28 29.40 -15.68
N GLU A 67 -12.12 29.48 -16.72
CA GLU A 67 -12.85 28.34 -17.29
C GLU A 67 -11.90 27.32 -17.93
N ALA A 68 -10.88 27.79 -18.65
CA ALA A 68 -9.82 26.94 -19.19
C ALA A 68 -9.09 26.17 -18.08
N VAL A 69 -8.77 26.85 -16.97
CA VAL A 69 -8.13 26.21 -15.82
C VAL A 69 -9.04 25.17 -15.16
N GLU A 70 -10.35 25.41 -15.07
CA GLU A 70 -11.31 24.41 -14.58
C GLU A 70 -11.30 23.15 -15.45
N LYS A 71 -11.39 23.30 -16.79
CA LYS A 71 -11.27 22.15 -17.71
C LYS A 71 -9.92 21.44 -17.61
N LEU A 72 -8.80 22.18 -17.51
CA LEU A 72 -7.47 21.59 -17.28
C LEU A 72 -7.36 20.85 -15.93
N GLY A 73 -8.16 21.26 -14.94
CA GLY A 73 -8.31 20.60 -13.66
C GLY A 73 -8.86 19.18 -13.76
N GLU A 74 -9.62 18.88 -14.81
CA GLU A 74 -10.22 17.56 -15.06
C GLU A 74 -9.33 16.63 -15.89
N GLU A 75 -8.35 17.18 -16.60
CA GLU A 75 -7.45 16.41 -17.45
C GLU A 75 -6.59 15.43 -16.63
N ASP A 76 -6.32 14.22 -17.14
CA ASP A 76 -5.36 13.30 -16.51
C ASP A 76 -4.41 12.69 -17.56
N TRP A 77 -3.29 12.14 -17.12
CA TRP A 77 -2.25 11.55 -17.98
C TRP A 77 -1.73 12.54 -19.02
N CYS A 78 -1.34 13.73 -18.57
CA CYS A 78 -0.88 14.83 -19.41
C CYS A 78 0.15 15.73 -18.72
N VAL A 79 0.89 16.47 -19.55
CA VAL A 79 1.68 17.64 -19.16
C VAL A 79 0.88 18.88 -19.49
N VAL A 80 0.63 19.73 -18.50
CA VAL A 80 -0.13 20.98 -18.62
C VAL A 80 0.85 22.15 -18.59
N SER A 81 0.92 22.88 -19.71
CA SER A 81 1.69 24.13 -19.82
C SER A 81 0.80 25.31 -19.48
N LEU A 82 1.16 26.08 -18.45
CA LEU A 82 0.37 27.23 -18.01
C LEU A 82 0.97 28.58 -18.44
N GLY A 83 0.09 29.57 -18.57
CA GLY A 83 0.50 30.97 -18.69
C GLY A 83 1.24 31.44 -17.44
N GLY A 84 2.22 32.34 -17.61
CA GLY A 84 3.11 32.80 -16.53
C GLY A 84 2.42 33.55 -15.37
N GLY A 85 1.11 33.82 -15.46
CA GLY A 85 0.32 34.42 -14.38
C GLY A 85 -0.79 33.53 -13.84
N SER A 86 -1.10 32.39 -14.48
CA SER A 86 -2.32 31.63 -14.19
C SER A 86 -2.29 31.02 -12.79
N LEU A 87 -1.11 30.59 -12.31
CA LEU A 87 -0.93 30.10 -10.94
C LEU A 87 -0.82 31.21 -9.88
N MET A 88 -0.85 32.49 -10.25
CA MET A 88 -0.91 33.57 -9.25
C MET A 88 -2.31 33.71 -8.65
N ASN A 89 -3.35 33.20 -9.32
CA ASN A 89 -4.71 33.13 -8.81
C ASN A 89 -4.86 31.93 -7.83
N PRO A 90 -5.26 32.15 -6.56
CA PRO A 90 -5.51 31.07 -5.61
C PRO A 90 -6.52 30.02 -6.06
N LYS A 91 -7.55 30.41 -6.82
CA LYS A 91 -8.58 29.46 -7.33
C LYS A 91 -7.97 28.50 -8.34
N SER A 92 -7.21 29.03 -9.29
CA SER A 92 -6.49 28.25 -10.31
C SER A 92 -5.52 27.26 -9.68
N ARG A 93 -4.79 27.69 -8.65
CA ARG A 93 -3.91 26.80 -7.87
C ARG A 93 -4.67 25.63 -7.24
N ARG A 94 -5.83 25.91 -6.63
CA ARG A 94 -6.62 24.87 -5.94
C ARG A 94 -7.12 23.81 -6.91
N VAL A 95 -7.60 24.23 -8.08
CA VAL A 95 -8.08 23.33 -9.14
C VAL A 95 -6.96 22.46 -9.69
N LEU A 96 -5.81 23.06 -10.02
CA LEU A 96 -4.69 22.36 -10.66
C LEU A 96 -3.80 21.57 -9.69
N ARG A 97 -4.02 21.66 -8.37
CA ARG A 97 -3.25 20.89 -7.38
C ARG A 97 -3.73 19.44 -7.25
N GLY A 98 -5.03 19.19 -7.45
CA GLY A 98 -5.61 17.86 -7.25
C GLY A 98 -4.97 16.82 -8.16
N GLY A 99 -4.28 15.83 -7.58
CA GLY A 99 -3.67 14.71 -8.32
C GLY A 99 -2.53 15.08 -9.26
N ALA A 100 -1.96 16.29 -9.12
CA ALA A 100 -0.90 16.80 -9.98
C ALA A 100 0.46 16.83 -9.29
N LEU A 101 1.51 16.71 -10.11
CA LEU A 101 2.90 17.02 -9.75
C LEU A 101 3.26 18.36 -10.37
N TRP A 102 3.73 19.30 -9.56
CA TRP A 102 4.06 20.65 -9.97
C TRP A 102 5.56 20.78 -10.24
N LEU A 103 5.91 21.03 -11.50
CA LEU A 103 7.27 21.32 -11.93
C LEU A 103 7.44 22.84 -12.05
N TYR A 104 8.33 23.43 -11.27
CA TYR A 104 8.68 24.84 -11.38
C TYR A 104 10.02 25.01 -12.12
N LEU A 105 9.97 25.77 -13.21
CA LEU A 105 11.14 26.20 -13.98
C LEU A 105 11.67 27.50 -13.40
N ASP A 106 12.75 27.41 -12.63
CA ASP A 106 13.37 28.51 -11.90
C ASP A 106 14.47 29.17 -12.73
N GLY A 107 14.41 30.49 -12.92
CA GLY A 107 15.41 31.21 -13.71
C GLY A 107 15.55 32.64 -13.22
N SER A 108 16.78 33.16 -13.27
CA SER A 108 17.08 34.51 -12.81
C SER A 108 16.39 35.57 -13.68
N ALA A 109 15.98 36.67 -13.04
CA ALA A 109 15.33 37.77 -13.73
C ALA A 109 16.14 38.28 -14.93
N ASP A 110 17.47 38.34 -14.81
CA ASP A 110 18.38 38.83 -15.84
C ASP A 110 18.41 37.90 -17.07
N VAL A 111 18.53 36.59 -16.86
CA VAL A 111 18.52 35.60 -17.95
C VAL A 111 17.16 35.59 -18.64
N LEU A 112 16.08 35.58 -17.87
CA LEU A 112 14.72 35.62 -18.42
C LEU A 112 14.44 36.91 -19.18
N TRP A 113 14.92 38.06 -18.69
CA TRP A 113 14.80 39.35 -19.35
C TRP A 113 15.57 39.37 -20.68
N GLY A 114 16.80 38.85 -20.68
CA GLY A 114 17.60 38.68 -21.90
C GLY A 114 16.86 37.88 -22.98
N ARG A 115 16.20 36.78 -22.58
CA ARG A 115 15.35 35.97 -23.48
C ARG A 115 14.13 36.73 -24.00
N VAL A 116 13.47 37.54 -23.16
CA VAL A 116 12.35 38.40 -23.59
C VAL A 116 12.81 39.42 -24.62
N MET A 117 13.94 40.09 -24.37
CA MET A 117 14.49 41.10 -25.28
C MET A 117 15.00 40.52 -26.59
N GLY A 118 15.55 39.30 -26.57
CA GLY A 118 15.89 38.55 -27.79
C GLY A 118 14.69 38.28 -28.70
N GLY A 119 13.47 38.27 -28.17
CA GLY A 119 12.22 38.17 -28.93
C GLY A 119 11.70 39.48 -29.51
N GLY A 120 12.36 40.61 -29.23
CA GLY A 120 12.13 41.91 -29.89
C GLY A 120 10.86 42.66 -29.51
N LYS A 121 10.08 42.21 -28.51
CA LYS A 121 8.86 42.90 -28.05
C LYS A 121 8.74 42.94 -26.53
N ILE A 122 8.60 44.15 -26.00
CA ILE A 122 8.27 44.36 -24.59
C ILE A 122 6.86 43.78 -24.34
N PRO A 123 6.67 42.93 -23.32
CA PRO A 123 5.35 42.44 -22.94
C PRO A 123 4.37 43.56 -22.65
N ALA A 124 3.14 43.46 -23.16
CA ALA A 124 2.10 44.50 -23.00
C ALA A 124 1.78 44.88 -21.54
N TYR A 125 2.03 43.99 -20.58
CA TYR A 125 1.84 44.28 -19.15
C TYR A 125 2.94 45.16 -18.54
N LEU A 126 3.97 45.52 -19.32
CA LEU A 126 5.05 46.46 -18.95
C LEU A 126 4.92 47.78 -19.72
N ASP A 127 3.84 47.96 -20.49
CA ASP A 127 3.60 49.21 -21.21
C ASP A 127 3.35 50.35 -20.21
N GLY A 128 4.06 51.47 -20.39
CA GLY A 128 4.03 52.59 -19.45
C GLY A 128 4.88 52.44 -18.18
N CYS A 129 5.66 51.37 -18.02
CA CYS A 129 6.65 51.27 -16.94
C CYS A 129 7.86 52.18 -17.22
N GLU A 130 8.28 52.98 -16.23
CA GLU A 130 9.49 53.82 -16.32
C GLU A 130 10.77 52.98 -16.52
N ASP A 131 10.83 51.81 -15.88
CA ASP A 131 11.90 50.83 -16.03
C ASP A 131 11.32 49.43 -16.26
N PRO A 132 11.11 49.02 -17.52
CA PRO A 132 10.53 47.72 -17.86
C PRO A 132 11.36 46.53 -17.35
N ALA A 133 12.69 46.66 -17.26
CA ALA A 133 13.58 45.59 -16.81
C ALA A 133 13.40 45.37 -15.30
N LYS A 134 13.38 46.44 -14.52
CA LYS A 134 13.12 46.39 -13.08
C LYS A 134 11.72 45.86 -12.77
N CYS A 135 10.69 46.37 -13.46
CA CYS A 135 9.32 45.89 -13.28
C CYS A 135 9.15 44.40 -13.67
N PHE A 136 9.92 43.92 -14.65
CA PHE A 136 9.98 42.50 -14.98
C PHE A 136 10.63 41.68 -13.86
N ALA A 137 11.77 42.13 -13.34
CA ALA A 137 12.48 41.45 -12.26
C ALA A 137 11.62 41.32 -10.99
N GLU A 138 10.98 42.41 -10.55
CA GLU A 138 10.05 42.39 -9.40
C GLU A 138 8.91 41.38 -9.60
N ARG A 139 8.44 41.21 -10.85
CA ARG A 139 7.40 40.23 -11.17
C ARG A 139 7.93 38.78 -11.14
N VAL A 140 9.14 38.53 -11.61
CA VAL A 140 9.80 37.22 -11.54
C VAL A 140 9.93 36.80 -10.09
N GLU A 141 10.48 37.68 -9.23
CA GLU A 141 10.64 37.41 -7.79
C GLU A 141 9.30 37.14 -7.11
N LYS A 142 8.27 37.95 -7.39
CA LYS A 142 6.92 37.71 -6.85
C LYS A 142 6.33 36.36 -7.26
N ILE A 143 6.57 35.92 -8.49
CA ILE A 143 6.13 34.59 -8.96
C ILE A 143 6.91 33.50 -8.23
N ARG A 144 8.23 33.68 -8.09
CA ARG A 144 9.13 32.75 -7.40
C ARG A 144 8.71 32.55 -5.95
N ASP A 145 8.51 33.62 -5.18
CA ASP A 145 8.07 33.56 -3.78
C ASP A 145 6.78 32.77 -3.59
N VAL A 146 5.83 32.93 -4.51
CA VAL A 146 4.52 32.28 -4.41
C VAL A 146 4.57 30.82 -4.85
N LEU A 147 5.34 30.48 -5.87
CA LEU A 147 5.29 29.16 -6.51
C LEU A 147 6.39 28.20 -6.04
N LEU A 148 7.59 28.69 -5.72
CA LEU A 148 8.73 27.84 -5.37
C LEU A 148 8.43 26.97 -4.15
N CYS A 149 7.88 27.55 -3.08
CA CYS A 149 7.49 26.82 -1.86
C CYS A 149 6.34 25.80 -2.05
N ARG A 150 5.73 25.78 -3.23
CA ARG A 150 4.62 24.88 -3.58
C ARG A 150 4.98 23.90 -4.68
N ALA A 151 6.14 24.05 -5.32
CA ALA A 151 6.60 23.14 -6.35
C ALA A 151 6.92 21.78 -5.72
N ASP A 152 6.60 20.71 -6.45
CA ASP A 152 7.00 19.36 -6.07
C ASP A 152 8.40 19.04 -6.65
N CYS A 153 8.68 19.55 -7.85
CA CYS A 153 9.98 19.49 -8.51
C CYS A 153 10.41 20.89 -8.94
N VAL A 154 11.71 21.19 -8.84
CA VAL A 154 12.29 22.47 -9.26
C VAL A 154 13.47 22.21 -10.19
N VAL A 155 13.49 22.89 -11.33
CA VAL A 155 14.61 22.79 -12.29
C VAL A 155 15.08 24.19 -12.65
N GLU A 156 16.37 24.44 -12.47
CA GLU A 156 17.01 25.68 -12.91
C GLU A 156 17.10 25.71 -14.45
N VAL A 157 16.76 26.85 -15.04
CA VAL A 157 16.77 27.04 -16.50
C VAL A 157 17.90 27.94 -17.00
N ASP A 158 18.65 28.54 -16.08
CA ASP A 158 19.76 29.42 -16.43
C ASP A 158 20.88 28.61 -17.09
N GLU A 159 21.42 29.12 -18.19
CA GLU A 159 22.51 28.50 -18.97
C GLU A 159 22.21 27.09 -19.55
N ARG A 160 20.96 26.61 -19.48
CA ARG A 160 20.54 25.31 -20.04
C ARG A 160 19.69 25.45 -21.29
N THR A 161 19.81 24.50 -22.22
CA THR A 161 18.88 24.39 -23.35
C THR A 161 17.53 23.79 -22.90
N PRO A 162 16.44 23.98 -23.66
CA PRO A 162 15.15 23.36 -23.34
C PRO A 162 15.22 21.83 -23.21
N GLU A 163 16.08 21.17 -23.99
CA GLU A 163 16.33 19.73 -23.92
C GLU A 163 16.98 19.34 -22.59
N GLU A 164 18.04 20.03 -22.18
CA GLU A 164 18.71 19.78 -20.89
C GLU A 164 17.78 20.03 -19.70
N VAL A 165 16.97 21.09 -19.75
CA VAL A 165 15.96 21.39 -18.73
C VAL A 165 14.92 20.28 -18.66
N ALA A 166 14.43 19.80 -19.79
CA ALA A 166 13.45 18.72 -19.81
C ALA A 166 14.07 17.38 -19.34
N ASP A 167 15.38 17.15 -19.49
CA ASP A 167 16.04 15.91 -19.04
C ASP A 167 16.20 15.93 -17.53
N ALA A 168 16.64 17.08 -16.98
CA ALA A 168 16.66 17.31 -15.55
C ALA A 168 15.25 17.20 -14.93
N ALA A 169 14.23 17.72 -15.61
CA ALA A 169 12.84 17.60 -15.17
C ALA A 169 12.37 16.14 -15.08
N VAL A 170 12.74 15.28 -16.04
CA VAL A 170 12.42 13.84 -15.97
C VAL A 170 13.01 13.22 -14.72
N VAL A 171 14.28 13.48 -14.42
CA VAL A 171 14.97 12.92 -13.24
C VAL A 171 14.29 13.35 -11.94
N GLU A 172 13.98 14.64 -11.78
CA GLU A 172 13.29 15.16 -10.59
C GLU A 172 11.88 14.57 -10.44
N ILE A 173 11.14 14.46 -11.56
CA ILE A 173 9.81 13.86 -11.58
C ILE A 173 9.88 12.38 -11.19
N GLU A 174 10.83 11.62 -11.72
CA GLU A 174 11.01 10.20 -11.37
C GLU A 174 11.35 10.02 -9.89
N ALA A 175 12.23 10.86 -9.35
CA ALA A 175 12.57 10.85 -7.92
C ALA A 175 11.35 11.13 -7.04
N GLU A 176 10.55 12.14 -7.40
CA GLU A 176 9.34 12.51 -6.65
C GLU A 176 8.20 11.49 -6.82
N LEU A 177 8.06 10.89 -7.99
CA LEU A 177 7.14 9.77 -8.17
C LEU A 177 7.60 8.55 -7.38
N GLY A 178 8.90 8.31 -7.28
CA GLY A 178 9.49 7.26 -6.44
C GLY A 178 9.21 7.48 -4.94
N SER A 179 9.32 8.73 -4.45
CA SER A 179 9.03 9.09 -3.07
C SER A 179 7.53 8.96 -2.73
N ARG A 180 6.65 9.30 -3.69
CA ARG A 180 5.19 9.18 -3.57
C ARG A 180 4.68 7.76 -3.78
N SER A 181 5.42 6.94 -4.52
CA SER A 181 5.11 5.54 -4.73
C SER A 181 5.47 4.77 -3.46
N GLY A 182 4.60 4.84 -2.45
CA GLY A 182 4.64 3.90 -1.34
C GLY A 182 4.53 2.49 -1.92
N ALA A 183 5.65 1.79 -2.02
CA ALA A 183 5.62 0.39 -2.39
C ALA A 183 4.69 -0.31 -1.41
N ALA A 184 3.77 -1.14 -1.93
CA ALA A 184 2.81 -1.91 -1.12
C ALA A 184 3.51 -3.06 -0.34
N ASN A 185 4.72 -2.81 0.15
CA ASN A 185 5.51 -3.65 1.02
C ASN A 185 5.64 -3.08 2.45
N THR A 186 5.05 -1.93 2.74
CA THR A 186 4.96 -1.34 4.09
C THR A 186 3.53 -1.40 4.60
N PHE A 187 3.36 -1.86 5.84
CA PHE A 187 2.09 -1.98 6.54
C PHE A 187 2.12 -1.17 7.85
N GLY A 188 1.05 -0.42 8.16
CA GLY A 188 0.90 0.40 9.37
C GLY A 188 1.22 1.89 9.17
N GLU A 189 0.87 2.72 10.16
CA GLU A 189 1.02 4.19 10.12
C GLU A 189 2.04 4.71 11.13
N VAL A 190 2.01 4.23 12.37
CA VAL A 190 2.97 4.52 13.42
C VAL A 190 3.92 3.35 13.57
N ILE A 191 3.38 2.14 13.77
CA ILE A 191 4.13 0.90 13.78
C ILE A 191 4.19 0.38 12.36
N LYS A 192 5.30 0.67 11.68
CA LYS A 192 5.45 0.36 10.25
C LYS A 192 6.30 -0.88 10.05
N LEU A 193 5.73 -1.90 9.44
CA LEU A 193 6.46 -3.08 9.00
C LEU A 193 6.69 -3.02 7.49
N THR A 194 7.96 -2.87 7.08
CA THR A 194 8.38 -3.00 5.69
C THR A 194 9.05 -4.36 5.46
N THR A 195 8.59 -5.14 4.48
CA THR A 195 9.22 -6.43 4.15
C THR A 195 10.02 -6.36 2.85
N PHE A 196 11.02 -7.23 2.69
CA PHE A 196 11.80 -7.39 1.46
C PHE A 196 12.29 -8.83 1.23
N GLY A 197 12.72 -9.09 -0.01
CA GLY A 197 13.28 -10.36 -0.45
C GLY A 197 12.26 -11.34 -1.04
N GLU A 198 12.78 -12.24 -1.88
CA GLU A 198 12.04 -13.26 -2.60
C GLU A 198 12.26 -14.65 -2.00
N SER A 199 11.31 -15.56 -2.22
CA SER A 199 11.43 -16.94 -1.75
C SER A 199 12.68 -17.69 -2.21
N HIS A 200 13.25 -17.33 -3.36
CA HIS A 200 14.46 -17.92 -3.93
C HIS A 200 15.62 -16.92 -4.00
N GLY A 201 15.50 -15.78 -3.32
CA GLY A 201 16.61 -14.88 -3.08
C GLY A 201 17.55 -15.42 -1.99
N PRO A 202 18.71 -14.80 -1.76
CA PRO A 202 19.64 -15.22 -0.71
C PRO A 202 19.05 -15.11 0.71
N MET A 203 18.13 -14.17 0.90
CA MET A 203 17.47 -13.90 2.17
C MET A 203 16.15 -13.15 1.97
N ILE A 204 15.36 -13.12 3.02
CA ILE A 204 14.23 -12.20 3.21
C ILE A 204 14.51 -11.35 4.43
N GLY A 205 13.80 -10.24 4.58
CA GLY A 205 13.97 -9.38 5.74
C GLY A 205 12.77 -8.49 6.03
N ALA A 206 12.81 -7.89 7.21
CA ALA A 206 11.81 -6.98 7.72
C ALA A 206 12.49 -5.77 8.36
N VAL A 207 11.88 -4.61 8.23
CA VAL A 207 12.21 -3.40 8.96
C VAL A 207 10.97 -3.02 9.74
N LEU A 208 11.05 -3.01 11.07
CA LEU A 208 9.98 -2.58 11.95
C LEU A 208 10.35 -1.21 12.54
N ASP A 209 9.56 -0.20 12.21
CA ASP A 209 9.75 1.18 12.66
C ASP A 209 8.63 1.61 13.62
N GLY A 210 8.90 2.67 14.40
CA GLY A 210 7.94 3.25 15.36
C GLY A 210 7.93 2.63 16.76
N VAL A 211 8.78 1.63 17.01
CA VAL A 211 8.94 1.05 18.36
C VAL A 211 9.71 2.03 19.25
N ARG A 212 9.15 2.37 20.41
CA ARG A 212 9.76 3.31 21.38
C ARG A 212 11.11 2.79 21.89
N PRO A 213 12.05 3.68 22.27
CA PRO A 213 13.30 3.28 22.90
C PRO A 213 13.08 2.64 24.28
N GLY A 214 13.97 1.74 24.67
CA GLY A 214 14.01 1.14 26.01
C GLY A 214 13.19 -0.15 26.18
N VAL A 215 12.55 -0.65 25.12
CA VAL A 215 11.83 -1.92 25.14
C VAL A 215 12.84 -3.07 25.09
N GLU A 216 12.74 -4.02 26.01
CA GLU A 216 13.59 -5.21 26.00
C GLU A 216 13.17 -6.13 24.85
N ILE A 217 14.10 -6.46 23.95
CA ILE A 217 13.84 -7.36 22.82
C ILE A 217 15.09 -8.14 22.45
N SER A 218 14.89 -9.43 22.14
CA SER A 218 15.95 -10.34 21.72
C SER A 218 15.56 -11.13 20.49
N GLU A 219 16.55 -11.71 19.81
CA GLU A 219 16.30 -12.68 18.74
C GLU A 219 15.51 -13.89 19.23
N GLU A 220 15.69 -14.30 20.49
CA GLU A 220 14.97 -15.43 21.09
C GLU A 220 13.47 -15.17 21.21
N ASP A 221 13.06 -13.94 21.52
CA ASP A 221 11.65 -13.56 21.58
C ASP A 221 10.97 -13.73 20.22
N ILE A 222 11.68 -13.34 19.15
CA ILE A 222 11.20 -13.44 17.78
C ILE A 222 11.25 -14.89 17.28
N GLN A 223 12.32 -15.62 17.63
CA GLN A 223 12.55 -16.98 17.17
C GLN A 223 11.45 -17.94 17.64
N LYS A 224 10.90 -17.76 18.85
CA LYS A 224 9.77 -18.56 19.36
C LYS A 224 8.58 -18.54 18.40
N GLU A 225 8.22 -17.37 17.87
CA GLU A 225 7.10 -17.21 16.94
C GLU A 225 7.44 -17.74 15.53
N LEU A 226 8.68 -17.53 15.06
CA LEU A 226 9.14 -18.11 13.80
C LEU A 226 9.14 -19.64 13.83
N ASP A 227 9.51 -20.24 14.97
CA ASP A 227 9.49 -21.68 15.19
C ASP A 227 8.05 -22.23 15.25
N ARG A 228 7.08 -21.44 15.73
CA ARG A 228 5.64 -21.78 15.62
C ARG A 228 5.17 -21.78 14.16
N ARG A 229 5.64 -20.84 13.33
CA ARG A 229 5.29 -20.74 11.89
C ARG A 229 5.93 -21.86 11.04
N ARG A 230 7.13 -22.31 11.39
CA ARG A 230 8.00 -23.16 10.56
C ARG A 230 7.28 -24.41 10.03
N PRO A 231 7.42 -24.76 8.73
CA PRO A 231 6.89 -26.01 8.19
C PRO A 231 7.60 -27.25 8.77
N GLY A 232 6.98 -28.42 8.66
CA GLY A 232 7.63 -29.70 8.95
C GLY A 232 7.66 -30.13 10.42
N ARG A 233 6.87 -29.49 11.31
CA ARG A 233 6.71 -29.95 12.70
C ARG A 233 5.86 -31.22 12.83
N THR A 234 5.12 -31.59 11.78
CA THR A 234 4.13 -32.68 11.82
C THR A 234 4.22 -33.57 10.58
N LYS A 235 3.62 -34.76 10.64
CA LYS A 235 3.38 -35.60 9.46
C LYS A 235 2.48 -34.91 8.42
N MET A 236 1.73 -33.88 8.80
CA MET A 236 0.76 -33.17 7.95
C MET A 236 1.37 -32.01 7.13
N ALA A 237 2.57 -31.53 7.47
CA ALA A 237 3.21 -30.40 6.80
C ALA A 237 4.25 -30.84 5.75
N THR A 238 4.66 -29.92 4.88
CA THR A 238 5.77 -30.11 3.94
C THR A 238 7.07 -30.46 4.70
N GLN A 239 7.90 -31.32 4.10
CA GLN A 239 9.15 -31.79 4.71
C GLN A 239 10.34 -30.83 4.49
N ARG A 240 10.10 -29.58 4.04
CA ARG A 240 11.15 -28.58 3.87
C ARG A 240 11.72 -28.17 5.24
N LYS A 241 13.04 -28.08 5.34
CA LYS A 241 13.74 -27.71 6.58
C LYS A 241 14.39 -26.34 6.42
N GLU A 242 13.58 -25.29 6.48
CA GLU A 242 14.08 -23.92 6.61
C GLU A 242 14.22 -23.59 8.10
N ASP A 243 15.42 -23.24 8.58
CA ASP A 243 15.64 -22.99 10.01
C ASP A 243 15.06 -21.67 10.51
N ASP A 244 14.65 -20.78 9.61
CA ASP A 244 14.06 -19.46 9.89
C ASP A 244 14.80 -18.72 11.02
N ARG A 245 16.13 -18.75 10.99
CA ARG A 245 16.97 -18.04 11.96
C ARG A 245 16.93 -16.55 11.66
N VAL A 246 16.36 -15.80 12.60
CA VAL A 246 16.36 -14.34 12.57
C VAL A 246 17.70 -13.80 13.04
N GLN A 247 18.15 -12.73 12.39
CA GLN A 247 19.25 -11.90 12.83
C GLN A 247 18.78 -10.46 12.94
N ILE A 248 18.90 -9.84 14.12
CA ILE A 248 18.66 -8.41 14.30
C ILE A 248 19.93 -7.67 13.88
N VAL A 249 19.79 -6.69 12.98
CA VAL A 249 20.93 -5.95 12.40
C VAL A 249 20.92 -4.44 12.70
N SER A 250 19.84 -3.91 13.27
CA SER A 250 19.73 -2.50 13.68
C SER A 250 18.63 -2.32 14.73
N GLY A 251 18.57 -1.12 15.32
CA GLY A 251 17.45 -0.70 16.20
C GLY A 251 17.46 -1.30 17.61
N VAL A 252 18.45 -2.14 17.94
CA VAL A 252 18.63 -2.75 19.26
C VAL A 252 20.08 -2.57 19.71
N PHE A 253 20.26 -2.10 20.94
CA PHE A 253 21.55 -1.95 21.61
C PHE A 253 21.42 -2.45 23.06
N GLU A 254 22.35 -3.29 23.50
CA GLU A 254 22.34 -3.89 24.86
C GLU A 254 21.00 -4.57 25.23
N GLY A 255 20.37 -5.25 24.26
CA GLY A 255 19.09 -5.96 24.45
C GLY A 255 17.86 -5.05 24.51
N ARG A 256 18.01 -3.75 24.22
CA ARG A 256 16.94 -2.76 24.26
C ARG A 256 16.78 -2.03 22.95
N THR A 257 15.55 -1.70 22.58
CA THR A 257 15.26 -0.89 21.40
C THR A 257 15.85 0.51 21.54
N THR A 258 16.38 1.07 20.46
CA THR A 258 16.98 2.42 20.47
C THR A 258 15.99 3.51 20.08
N GLY A 259 14.77 3.14 19.69
CA GLY A 259 13.81 4.05 19.06
C GLY A 259 14.01 4.21 17.56
N CYS A 260 15.09 3.65 17.00
CA CYS A 260 15.34 3.58 15.56
C CYS A 260 14.76 2.28 14.98
N ALA A 261 14.65 2.23 13.65
CA ALA A 261 14.12 1.08 12.94
C ALA A 261 14.88 -0.23 13.26
N ILE A 262 14.11 -1.27 13.60
CA ILE A 262 14.61 -2.62 13.89
C ILE A 262 14.68 -3.41 12.59
N GLY A 263 15.90 -3.59 12.09
CA GLY A 263 16.19 -4.40 10.91
C GLY A 263 16.35 -5.87 11.28
N MET A 264 15.70 -6.76 10.54
CA MET A 264 15.72 -8.20 10.74
C MET A 264 15.99 -8.94 9.44
N LEU A 265 16.93 -9.89 9.45
CA LEU A 265 17.29 -10.71 8.30
C LEU A 265 17.01 -12.20 8.57
N ILE A 266 16.53 -12.93 7.56
CA ILE A 266 16.33 -14.38 7.60
C ILE A 266 16.90 -14.99 6.32
N LYS A 267 17.94 -15.83 6.45
CA LYS A 267 18.60 -16.48 5.31
C LYS A 267 17.76 -17.62 4.74
N ASN A 268 17.75 -17.77 3.41
CA ASN A 268 17.12 -18.91 2.73
C ASN A 268 18.16 -20.02 2.53
N LYS A 269 17.92 -21.23 3.04
CA LYS A 269 18.89 -22.35 2.96
C LYS A 269 18.56 -23.42 1.91
N ASP A 270 17.28 -23.69 1.63
CA ASP A 270 16.86 -24.84 0.81
C ASP A 270 16.46 -24.42 -0.61
N GLN A 271 17.38 -23.78 -1.34
CA GLN A 271 17.18 -23.37 -2.73
C GLN A 271 17.52 -24.51 -3.70
N LYS A 272 16.55 -25.36 -4.01
CA LYS A 272 16.65 -26.31 -5.14
C LYS A 272 15.93 -25.75 -6.37
N SER A 273 16.63 -24.96 -7.17
CA SER A 273 16.08 -24.33 -8.38
C SER A 273 15.66 -25.33 -9.47
N GLY A 274 16.34 -26.47 -9.58
CA GLY A 274 16.18 -27.41 -10.71
C GLY A 274 14.85 -28.19 -10.81
N HIS A 275 13.91 -28.04 -9.87
CA HIS A 275 12.59 -28.68 -9.95
C HIS A 275 11.52 -27.80 -10.60
N TYR A 276 11.85 -26.56 -10.99
CA TYR A 276 10.89 -25.56 -11.47
C TYR A 276 11.11 -25.10 -12.92
N ASP A 277 12.11 -25.64 -13.63
CA ASP A 277 12.42 -25.23 -15.00
C ASP A 277 11.26 -25.54 -15.98
N ASP A 278 10.57 -26.67 -15.77
CA ASP A 278 9.37 -27.06 -16.52
C ASP A 278 8.19 -26.09 -16.33
N LEU A 279 8.25 -25.22 -15.31
CA LEU A 279 7.20 -24.28 -14.96
C LEU A 279 7.47 -22.86 -15.48
N LYS A 280 8.58 -22.65 -16.19
CA LYS A 280 9.03 -21.32 -16.63
C LYS A 280 7.99 -20.56 -17.45
N ASP A 281 7.35 -21.25 -18.38
CA ASP A 281 6.48 -20.63 -19.40
C ASP A 281 4.98 -20.89 -19.16
N VAL A 282 4.59 -21.55 -18.07
CA VAL A 282 3.19 -21.91 -17.77
C VAL A 282 2.66 -21.13 -16.57
N PHE A 283 1.36 -20.86 -16.53
CA PHE A 283 0.72 -20.24 -15.36
C PHE A 283 0.16 -21.32 -14.43
N ARG A 284 0.60 -21.42 -13.17
CA ARG A 284 0.03 -22.42 -12.26
C ARG A 284 -1.38 -22.00 -11.81
N PRO A 285 -2.39 -22.86 -11.91
CA PRO A 285 -3.74 -22.54 -11.46
C PRO A 285 -3.75 -22.14 -9.98
N GLY A 286 -4.49 -21.07 -9.67
CA GLY A 286 -4.63 -20.56 -8.32
C GLY A 286 -3.41 -19.84 -7.72
N HIS A 287 -2.31 -19.70 -8.46
CA HIS A 287 -1.13 -18.88 -8.10
C HIS A 287 -1.17 -17.48 -8.70
N ALA A 288 -0.26 -16.61 -8.25
CA ALA A 288 -0.12 -15.24 -8.73
C ALA A 288 0.66 -15.12 -10.05
N ASP A 289 0.88 -16.23 -10.73
CA ASP A 289 1.74 -16.36 -11.89
C ASP A 289 1.36 -15.44 -13.05
N PHE A 290 0.10 -15.54 -13.50
CA PHE A 290 -0.42 -14.72 -14.58
C PHE A 290 -0.50 -13.24 -14.17
N THR A 291 -0.96 -12.96 -12.95
CA THR A 291 -1.16 -11.58 -12.49
C THR A 291 0.17 -10.85 -12.31
N PHE A 292 1.22 -11.52 -11.83
CA PHE A 292 2.56 -10.94 -11.76
C PHE A 292 3.14 -10.66 -13.15
N TRP A 293 3.03 -11.63 -14.06
CA TRP A 293 3.50 -11.43 -15.43
C TRP A 293 2.77 -10.28 -16.13
N ARG A 294 1.43 -10.18 -15.99
CA ARG A 294 0.66 -9.06 -16.56
C ARG A 294 0.96 -7.72 -15.89
N LYS A 295 1.20 -7.71 -14.57
CA LYS A 295 1.45 -6.47 -13.81
C LYS A 295 2.86 -5.92 -14.03
N TYR A 296 3.86 -6.79 -14.08
CA TYR A 296 5.27 -6.41 -14.07
C TYR A 296 6.02 -6.74 -15.37
N GLY A 297 5.37 -7.40 -16.34
CA GLY A 297 6.01 -7.91 -17.55
C GLY A 297 6.94 -9.11 -17.32
N LEU A 298 7.22 -9.44 -16.07
CA LEU A 298 8.15 -10.49 -15.67
C LEU A 298 7.64 -11.26 -14.44
N ARG A 299 8.14 -12.48 -14.26
CA ARG A 299 7.77 -13.37 -13.16
C ARG A 299 8.98 -14.21 -12.75
N ASP A 300 9.22 -14.31 -11.45
CA ASP A 300 10.17 -15.29 -10.91
C ASP A 300 9.55 -16.69 -10.91
N HIS A 301 9.84 -17.46 -11.95
CA HIS A 301 9.32 -18.82 -12.14
C HIS A 301 9.91 -19.86 -11.19
N ARG A 302 11.00 -19.54 -10.47
CA ARG A 302 11.66 -20.46 -9.53
C ARG A 302 10.79 -20.78 -8.32
N GLY A 303 9.70 -20.03 -8.11
CA GLY A 303 8.74 -20.29 -7.04
C GLY A 303 7.58 -19.30 -7.04
N GLY A 304 7.14 -18.87 -5.85
CA GLY A 304 6.12 -17.81 -5.73
C GLY A 304 6.71 -16.40 -5.74
N GLY A 305 8.02 -16.24 -5.98
CA GLY A 305 8.73 -14.96 -5.91
C GLY A 305 8.42 -14.23 -4.60
N ARG A 306 7.95 -12.98 -4.75
CA ARG A 306 7.51 -12.10 -3.65
C ARG A 306 6.13 -12.45 -3.07
N SER A 307 5.27 -13.13 -3.84
CA SER A 307 3.93 -13.56 -3.38
C SER A 307 3.93 -14.86 -2.57
N SER A 308 5.10 -15.47 -2.40
CA SER A 308 5.26 -16.73 -1.68
C SER A 308 4.96 -16.57 -0.19
N GLY A 309 4.38 -17.61 0.43
CA GLY A 309 4.25 -17.70 1.89
C GLY A 309 5.58 -17.70 2.65
N ARG A 310 6.74 -17.63 1.96
CA ARG A 310 8.04 -17.35 2.58
C ARG A 310 8.07 -15.95 3.19
N GLU A 311 7.47 -14.96 2.52
CA GLU A 311 7.38 -13.56 2.97
C GLU A 311 6.72 -13.43 4.35
N THR A 312 5.80 -14.33 4.70
CA THR A 312 5.13 -14.27 6.02
C THR A 312 6.07 -14.52 7.20
N ALA A 313 7.30 -15.00 6.99
CA ALA A 313 8.30 -15.02 8.06
C ALA A 313 8.63 -13.60 8.54
N CYS A 314 8.73 -12.65 7.61
CA CYS A 314 8.98 -11.24 7.90
C CYS A 314 7.83 -10.63 8.71
N ARG A 315 6.59 -11.01 8.38
CA ARG A 315 5.38 -10.61 9.14
C ARG A 315 5.38 -11.16 10.55
N VAL A 316 5.74 -12.44 10.70
CA VAL A 316 5.86 -13.07 12.03
C VAL A 316 6.98 -12.43 12.84
N ALA A 317 8.11 -12.09 12.21
CA ALA A 317 9.21 -11.42 12.89
C ALA A 317 8.81 -10.06 13.47
N GLY A 318 8.19 -9.19 12.66
CA GLY A 318 7.66 -7.91 13.14
C GLY A 318 6.52 -8.07 14.15
N GLY A 319 5.61 -9.00 13.90
CA GLY A 319 4.48 -9.25 14.78
C GLY A 319 4.88 -9.86 16.13
N ALA A 320 6.01 -10.56 16.24
CA ALA A 320 6.51 -11.05 17.53
C ALA A 320 6.84 -9.91 18.48
N VAL A 321 7.46 -8.83 17.97
CA VAL A 321 7.72 -7.61 18.74
C VAL A 321 6.40 -6.96 19.17
N ALA A 322 5.44 -6.84 18.24
CA ALA A 322 4.13 -6.26 18.56
C ALA A 322 3.35 -7.08 19.59
N LYS A 323 3.36 -8.41 19.47
CA LYS A 323 2.73 -9.33 20.43
C LYS A 323 3.33 -9.19 21.82
N LYS A 324 4.66 -9.07 21.93
CA LYS A 324 5.34 -8.89 23.22
C LYS A 324 4.86 -7.61 23.92
N LEU A 325 4.87 -6.49 23.19
CA LEU A 325 4.43 -5.19 23.70
C LEU A 325 2.94 -5.16 24.10
N LEU A 326 2.09 -5.83 23.34
CA LEU A 326 0.67 -5.95 23.66
C LEU A 326 0.43 -6.84 24.88
N ALA A 327 1.20 -7.93 25.03
CA ALA A 327 1.09 -8.80 26.21
C ALA A 327 1.45 -8.07 27.51
N GLU A 328 2.44 -7.16 27.48
CA GLU A 328 2.78 -6.27 28.60
C GLU A 328 1.63 -5.31 28.95
N ARG A 329 0.74 -5.03 28.01
CA ARG A 329 -0.49 -4.23 28.18
C ARG A 329 -1.72 -5.07 28.54
N GLY A 330 -1.54 -6.35 28.86
CA GLY A 330 -2.63 -7.26 29.21
C GLY A 330 -3.43 -7.81 28.03
N VAL A 331 -3.00 -7.56 26.78
CA VAL A 331 -3.69 -8.04 25.58
C VAL A 331 -3.21 -9.45 25.22
N THR A 332 -4.16 -10.37 25.06
CA THR A 332 -3.88 -11.75 24.65
C THR A 332 -4.48 -12.03 23.28
N ILE A 333 -3.68 -12.52 22.34
CA ILE A 333 -4.13 -12.87 20.98
C ILE A 333 -4.01 -14.39 20.81
N ARG A 334 -5.15 -15.04 20.55
CA ARG A 334 -5.23 -16.50 20.38
C ARG A 334 -5.90 -16.85 19.07
N THR A 335 -5.47 -17.93 18.45
CA THR A 335 -6.08 -18.46 17.23
C THR A 335 -6.40 -19.95 17.33
N CYS A 336 -7.46 -20.37 16.63
CA CYS A 336 -7.90 -21.75 16.55
C CYS A 336 -8.45 -22.10 15.16
N THR A 337 -8.53 -23.41 14.85
CA THR A 337 -9.10 -23.94 13.62
C THR A 337 -10.54 -24.41 13.87
N LEU A 338 -11.49 -23.78 13.20
CA LEU A 338 -12.91 -24.12 13.31
C LEU A 338 -13.36 -25.16 12.28
N ALA A 339 -12.68 -25.25 11.13
CA ALA A 339 -13.01 -26.24 10.11
C ALA A 339 -11.80 -26.58 9.22
N VAL A 340 -11.75 -27.83 8.76
CA VAL A 340 -10.89 -28.27 7.66
C VAL A 340 -11.73 -29.13 6.72
N GLY A 341 -11.77 -28.76 5.44
CA GLY A 341 -12.59 -29.45 4.45
C GLY A 341 -14.05 -29.51 4.86
N LYS A 342 -14.59 -30.73 5.01
CA LYS A 342 -15.98 -30.98 5.41
C LYS A 342 -16.19 -31.05 6.92
N VAL A 343 -15.11 -31.16 7.69
CA VAL A 343 -15.16 -31.32 9.16
C VAL A 343 -15.20 -29.96 9.82
N LYS A 344 -16.15 -29.78 10.74
CA LYS A 344 -16.34 -28.55 11.53
C LYS A 344 -16.26 -28.88 13.01
N ALA A 345 -15.70 -27.97 13.81
CA ALA A 345 -15.77 -28.03 15.25
C ALA A 345 -17.23 -27.78 15.69
N GLU A 346 -17.76 -28.63 16.56
CA GLU A 346 -19.09 -28.47 17.15
C GLU A 346 -19.02 -27.98 18.59
N ARG A 347 -17.85 -28.12 19.22
CA ARG A 347 -17.54 -27.63 20.56
C ARG A 347 -16.44 -26.58 20.53
N PHE A 348 -16.35 -25.81 21.60
CA PHE A 348 -15.33 -24.79 21.73
C PHE A 348 -14.67 -24.84 23.13
N SER A 349 -13.41 -25.27 23.16
CA SER A 349 -12.53 -25.26 24.33
C SER A 349 -11.13 -24.76 23.93
N TRP A 350 -10.66 -23.72 24.60
CA TRP A 350 -9.27 -23.26 24.43
C TRP A 350 -8.26 -24.28 24.95
N GLU A 351 -8.61 -25.06 25.98
CA GLU A 351 -7.77 -26.14 26.48
C GLU A 351 -7.53 -27.19 25.39
N ASP A 352 -8.59 -27.59 24.68
CA ASP A 352 -8.49 -28.51 23.55
C ASP A 352 -7.63 -27.92 22.44
N ALA A 353 -7.83 -26.63 22.11
CA ALA A 353 -7.04 -25.94 21.07
C ALA A 353 -5.55 -25.86 21.40
N GLU A 354 -5.15 -25.73 22.66
CA GLU A 354 -3.73 -25.76 23.03
C GLU A 354 -3.16 -27.19 23.07
N ALA A 355 -4.01 -28.20 23.24
CA ALA A 355 -3.61 -29.59 23.35
C ALA A 355 -3.33 -30.30 22.00
N ASN A 356 -3.68 -29.69 20.86
CA ASN A 356 -3.49 -30.30 19.54
C ASN A 356 -2.84 -29.38 18.49
N LEU A 357 -2.24 -30.01 17.49
CA LEU A 357 -1.41 -29.33 16.48
C LEU A 357 -2.20 -28.51 15.45
N LEU A 358 -3.48 -28.83 15.25
CA LEU A 358 -4.38 -28.04 14.40
C LEU A 358 -4.94 -26.84 15.15
N ARG A 359 -4.71 -26.76 16.47
CA ARG A 359 -5.34 -25.81 17.38
C ARG A 359 -6.86 -25.80 17.23
N CYS A 360 -7.46 -26.97 17.03
CA CYS A 360 -8.90 -27.10 16.94
C CYS A 360 -9.50 -27.10 18.35
N PRO A 361 -10.55 -26.30 18.64
CA PRO A 361 -11.11 -26.20 19.99
C PRO A 361 -12.10 -27.35 20.31
N ASP A 362 -12.04 -28.44 19.54
CA ASP A 362 -12.85 -29.64 19.69
C ASP A 362 -11.95 -30.85 19.40
N ALA A 363 -11.58 -31.61 20.44
CA ALA A 363 -10.64 -32.73 20.31
C ALA A 363 -11.13 -33.81 19.33
N LYS A 364 -12.44 -34.06 19.24
CA LYS A 364 -12.99 -35.06 18.31
C LYS A 364 -12.93 -34.57 16.87
N ALA A 365 -13.28 -33.30 16.65
CA ALA A 365 -13.16 -32.70 15.34
C ALA A 365 -11.70 -32.61 14.90
N ALA A 366 -10.76 -32.37 15.83
CA ALA A 366 -9.33 -32.33 15.54
C ALA A 366 -8.81 -33.64 14.90
N GLU A 367 -9.17 -34.80 15.46
CA GLU A 367 -8.79 -36.11 14.90
C GLU A 367 -9.37 -36.33 13.49
N GLN A 368 -10.63 -35.91 13.29
CA GLN A 368 -11.29 -36.01 11.99
C GLN A 368 -10.69 -35.05 10.95
N MET A 369 -10.34 -33.83 11.36
CA MET A 369 -9.66 -32.85 10.51
C MET A 369 -8.25 -33.34 10.11
N GLU A 370 -7.51 -33.97 11.03
CA GLU A 370 -6.22 -34.59 10.70
C GLU A 370 -6.39 -35.69 9.66
N LYS A 371 -7.41 -36.55 9.82
CA LYS A 371 -7.75 -37.56 8.82
C LYS A 371 -8.06 -36.94 7.45
N GLU A 372 -8.88 -35.89 7.39
CA GLU A 372 -9.21 -35.19 6.14
C GLU A 372 -7.95 -34.65 5.43
N ILE A 373 -6.98 -34.10 6.17
CA ILE A 373 -5.72 -33.60 5.62
C ILE A 373 -4.87 -34.75 5.06
N LEU A 374 -4.80 -35.88 5.77
CA LEU A 374 -4.05 -37.06 5.34
C LEU A 374 -4.70 -37.75 4.13
N ASP A 375 -6.03 -37.79 4.08
CA ASP A 375 -6.79 -38.32 2.95
C ASP A 375 -6.56 -37.44 1.70
N ALA A 376 -6.65 -36.11 1.82
CA ALA A 376 -6.33 -35.18 0.74
C ALA A 376 -4.89 -35.34 0.23
N ARG A 377 -3.92 -35.46 1.16
CA ARG A 377 -2.52 -35.69 0.81
C ARG A 377 -2.33 -37.00 0.04
N SER A 378 -2.99 -38.07 0.48
CA SER A 378 -2.88 -39.40 -0.16
C SER A 378 -3.51 -39.41 -1.55
N ALA A 379 -4.52 -38.57 -1.78
CA ALA A 379 -5.12 -38.33 -3.09
C ALA A 379 -4.28 -37.38 -3.98
N GLY A 380 -3.15 -36.86 -3.50
CA GLY A 380 -2.35 -35.88 -4.23
C GLY A 380 -2.99 -34.49 -4.33
N ASP A 381 -3.98 -34.21 -3.49
CA ASP A 381 -4.77 -32.97 -3.45
C ASP A 381 -4.48 -32.16 -2.17
N SER A 382 -5.23 -31.08 -1.94
CA SER A 382 -5.15 -30.23 -0.76
C SER A 382 -6.52 -29.79 -0.27
N VAL A 383 -6.57 -29.31 0.97
CA VAL A 383 -7.80 -28.89 1.63
C VAL A 383 -7.61 -27.53 2.31
N GLY A 384 -8.68 -26.73 2.31
CA GLY A 384 -8.74 -25.43 2.99
C GLY A 384 -9.36 -25.53 4.37
N GLY A 385 -9.70 -24.39 4.96
CA GLY A 385 -10.37 -24.38 6.26
C GLY A 385 -10.85 -23.02 6.71
N VAL A 386 -11.43 -22.99 7.91
CA VAL A 386 -11.88 -21.79 8.59
C VAL A 386 -11.10 -21.65 9.89
N VAL A 387 -10.53 -20.48 10.13
CA VAL A 387 -9.77 -20.15 11.34
C VAL A 387 -10.42 -18.99 12.07
N GLN A 388 -10.21 -18.91 13.38
CA GLN A 388 -10.64 -17.80 14.22
C GLN A 388 -9.45 -17.18 14.94
N VAL A 389 -9.51 -15.86 15.11
CA VAL A 389 -8.68 -15.11 16.05
C VAL A 389 -9.61 -14.52 17.10
N GLN A 390 -9.16 -14.57 18.35
CA GLN A 390 -9.77 -13.88 19.47
C GLN A 390 -8.70 -13.03 20.15
N VAL A 391 -9.06 -11.78 20.44
CA VAL A 391 -8.23 -10.83 21.18
C VAL A 391 -8.95 -10.50 22.47
N ASP A 392 -8.31 -10.77 23.60
CA ASP A 392 -8.82 -10.49 24.93
C ASP A 392 -8.00 -9.38 25.59
N GLY A 393 -8.61 -8.64 26.51
CA GLY A 393 -7.95 -7.56 27.26
C GLY A 393 -7.73 -6.27 26.46
N LEU A 394 -8.40 -6.12 25.31
CA LEU A 394 -8.31 -4.91 24.51
C LEU A 394 -9.23 -3.82 25.10
N PRO A 395 -8.73 -2.63 25.45
CA PRO A 395 -9.56 -1.57 26.01
C PRO A 395 -10.50 -0.96 24.95
N ALA A 396 -11.55 -0.27 25.41
CA ALA A 396 -12.59 0.34 24.57
C ALA A 396 -12.17 1.72 24.02
N GLY A 397 -11.81 1.83 22.74
CA GLY A 397 -11.39 3.12 22.18
C GLY A 397 -10.35 3.06 21.06
N LEU A 398 -9.96 1.88 20.60
CA LEU A 398 -9.01 1.71 19.50
C LEU A 398 -9.72 1.68 18.15
N GLY A 399 -9.24 2.51 17.22
CA GLY A 399 -9.76 2.59 15.86
C GLY A 399 -10.32 3.98 15.54
N ASP A 400 -10.89 4.10 14.34
CA ASP A 400 -11.40 5.36 13.82
C ASP A 400 -12.85 5.21 13.31
N PRO A 401 -13.63 6.28 13.20
CA PRO A 401 -15.05 6.17 12.84
C PRO A 401 -15.34 6.03 11.34
N VAL A 402 -14.39 6.33 10.44
CA VAL A 402 -14.68 6.47 8.98
C VAL A 402 -13.84 5.55 8.09
N PHE A 403 -12.62 5.96 7.71
CA PHE A 403 -11.81 5.24 6.71
C PHE A 403 -10.73 4.34 7.32
N ALA A 404 -10.39 4.57 8.59
CA ALA A 404 -9.37 3.83 9.30
C ALA A 404 -9.97 3.00 10.46
N LYS A 405 -11.22 2.55 10.29
CA LYS A 405 -11.92 1.70 11.26
C LYS A 405 -11.08 0.49 11.64
N LEU A 406 -11.15 0.06 12.90
CA LEU A 406 -10.38 -1.06 13.42
C LEU A 406 -10.66 -2.35 12.63
N ASP A 407 -11.93 -2.67 12.38
CA ASP A 407 -12.35 -3.80 11.54
C ASP A 407 -11.85 -3.66 10.09
N ALA A 408 -11.79 -2.45 9.53
CA ALA A 408 -11.20 -2.20 8.22
C ALA A 408 -9.67 -2.41 8.20
N ARG A 409 -8.94 -1.94 9.22
CA ARG A 409 -7.49 -2.18 9.38
C ARG A 409 -7.19 -3.67 9.55
N ILE A 410 -7.97 -4.36 10.40
CA ILE A 410 -7.90 -5.83 10.55
C ILE A 410 -8.20 -6.50 9.21
N ALA A 411 -9.25 -6.07 8.50
CA ALA A 411 -9.61 -6.65 7.22
C ALA A 411 -8.49 -6.52 6.18
N GLN A 412 -7.87 -5.35 6.06
CA GLN A 412 -6.71 -5.15 5.21
C GLN A 412 -5.57 -6.11 5.58
N ALA A 413 -5.26 -6.22 6.87
CA ALA A 413 -4.23 -7.11 7.38
C ALA A 413 -4.51 -8.58 7.03
N MET A 414 -5.73 -9.04 7.26
CA MET A 414 -6.15 -10.42 7.04
C MET A 414 -6.25 -10.77 5.55
N PHE A 415 -6.83 -9.91 4.71
CA PHE A 415 -6.89 -10.12 3.26
C PHE A 415 -5.54 -10.01 2.56
N SER A 416 -4.55 -9.38 3.20
CA SER A 416 -3.16 -9.36 2.69
C SER A 416 -2.44 -10.70 2.88
N LEU A 417 -3.01 -11.64 3.64
CA LEU A 417 -2.47 -12.99 3.78
C LEU A 417 -2.81 -13.85 2.56
N GLY A 418 -1.82 -14.62 2.11
CA GLY A 418 -2.02 -15.58 1.03
C GLY A 418 -3.15 -16.56 1.32
N SER A 419 -3.92 -16.89 0.29
CA SER A 419 -5.05 -17.84 0.33
C SER A 419 -6.28 -17.44 1.14
N VAL A 420 -6.33 -16.26 1.74
CA VAL A 420 -7.55 -15.77 2.39
C VAL A 420 -8.57 -15.33 1.34
N LYS A 421 -9.84 -15.72 1.54
CA LYS A 421 -10.94 -15.42 0.62
C LYS A 421 -12.23 -14.95 1.28
N GLY A 422 -12.28 -14.94 2.61
CA GLY A 422 -13.41 -14.39 3.35
C GLY A 422 -12.97 -14.00 4.76
N LEU A 423 -13.64 -12.99 5.31
CA LEU A 423 -13.46 -12.50 6.66
C LEU A 423 -14.82 -12.10 7.22
N GLU A 424 -15.05 -12.40 8.49
CA GLU A 424 -16.23 -11.95 9.23
C GLU A 424 -15.87 -11.64 10.69
N PHE A 425 -16.64 -10.76 11.32
CA PHE A 425 -16.47 -10.34 12.72
C PHE A 425 -17.69 -10.72 13.55
N GLY A 426 -17.50 -11.13 14.80
CA GLY A 426 -18.60 -11.43 15.72
C GLY A 426 -19.56 -12.49 15.18
N SER A 427 -20.84 -12.15 15.00
CA SER A 427 -21.87 -13.01 14.37
C SER A 427 -21.72 -13.13 12.85
N GLY A 428 -20.90 -12.28 12.23
CA GLY A 428 -20.45 -12.39 10.85
C GLY A 428 -21.58 -12.39 9.83
N PHE A 429 -21.54 -13.28 8.85
CA PHE A 429 -22.63 -13.42 7.87
C PHE A 429 -23.95 -13.86 8.51
N GLY A 430 -23.92 -14.46 9.71
CA GLY A 430 -25.12 -14.79 10.48
C GLY A 430 -25.94 -13.56 10.88
N SER A 431 -25.29 -12.40 11.08
CA SER A 431 -25.98 -11.14 11.40
C SER A 431 -27.03 -10.73 10.34
N ALA A 432 -26.81 -11.08 9.08
CA ALA A 432 -27.72 -10.71 7.98
C ALA A 432 -29.08 -11.42 8.07
N ALA A 433 -29.18 -12.50 8.84
CA ALA A 433 -30.41 -13.23 9.09
C ALA A 433 -31.11 -12.85 10.41
N MET A 434 -30.51 -11.97 11.22
CA MET A 434 -31.02 -11.57 12.54
C MET A 434 -31.86 -10.31 12.45
N LEU A 435 -32.85 -10.18 13.34
CA LEU A 435 -33.51 -8.90 13.62
C LEU A 435 -32.58 -8.00 14.44
N GLY A 436 -32.79 -6.68 14.34
CA GLY A 436 -32.00 -5.72 15.13
C GLY A 436 -32.11 -5.98 16.64
N SER A 437 -33.28 -6.39 17.14
CA SER A 437 -33.47 -6.74 18.55
C SER A 437 -32.70 -7.98 19.01
N GLU A 438 -32.27 -8.84 18.08
CA GLU A 438 -31.50 -10.06 18.36
C GLU A 438 -29.99 -9.82 18.23
N ASN A 439 -29.59 -8.96 17.28
CA ASN A 439 -28.19 -8.67 17.00
C ASN A 439 -27.61 -7.56 17.90
N ASN A 440 -28.42 -6.64 18.41
CA ASN A 440 -27.94 -5.55 19.25
C ASN A 440 -27.38 -6.08 20.58
N ASP A 441 -26.11 -5.78 20.88
CA ASP A 441 -25.52 -6.12 22.17
C ASP A 441 -25.97 -5.11 23.24
N ALA A 442 -26.88 -5.54 24.12
CA ALA A 442 -27.37 -4.71 25.22
C ALA A 442 -26.29 -4.48 26.28
N MET A 443 -26.43 -3.41 27.06
CA MET A 443 -25.51 -3.08 28.15
C MET A 443 -26.22 -2.96 29.49
N SER A 444 -25.57 -3.46 30.54
CA SER A 444 -25.96 -3.27 31.93
C SER A 444 -24.73 -3.07 32.79
N GLY A 445 -24.74 -2.05 33.67
CA GLY A 445 -23.61 -1.77 34.56
C GLY A 445 -22.27 -1.54 33.84
N MET A 446 -22.29 -0.91 32.66
CA MET A 446 -21.11 -0.68 31.79
C MET A 446 -20.46 -1.93 31.20
N SER A 447 -21.16 -3.08 31.19
CA SER A 447 -20.74 -4.31 30.52
C SER A 447 -21.73 -4.69 29.44
N PHE A 448 -21.27 -5.33 28.36
CA PHE A 448 -22.16 -5.87 27.34
C PHE A 448 -22.72 -7.22 27.78
N GLU A 449 -23.98 -7.49 27.46
CA GLU A 449 -24.66 -8.75 27.77
C GLU A 449 -24.40 -9.83 26.70
N SER A 450 -23.94 -9.43 25.51
CA SER A 450 -23.57 -10.29 24.39
C SER A 450 -22.44 -9.64 23.55
N ASN A 451 -21.89 -10.38 22.58
CA ASN A 451 -20.81 -9.91 21.71
C ASN A 451 -21.04 -10.30 20.24
N ASN A 452 -22.23 -10.03 19.73
CA ASN A 452 -22.59 -10.21 18.32
C ASN A 452 -21.73 -9.32 17.40
N ALA A 453 -21.33 -8.14 17.88
CA ALA A 453 -20.45 -7.24 17.15
C ALA A 453 -19.00 -7.74 17.02
N GLY A 454 -18.58 -8.68 17.87
CA GLY A 454 -17.21 -9.19 17.88
C GLY A 454 -16.18 -8.15 18.31
N GLY A 455 -16.51 -7.36 19.35
CA GLY A 455 -15.61 -6.44 20.02
C GLY A 455 -15.45 -5.07 19.37
N ILE A 456 -16.18 -4.76 18.29
CA ILE A 456 -16.00 -3.53 17.50
C ILE A 456 -17.36 -2.88 17.17
N PHE A 457 -17.54 -1.62 17.59
CA PHE A 457 -18.68 -0.79 17.23
C PHE A 457 -18.27 0.46 16.48
N GLY A 458 -18.94 0.75 15.36
CA GLY A 458 -18.65 1.96 14.58
C GLY A 458 -17.22 2.04 14.03
N GLY A 459 -16.46 0.94 14.06
CA GLY A 459 -15.04 0.91 13.74
C GLY A 459 -14.09 1.11 14.92
N ILE A 460 -14.59 1.09 16.16
CA ILE A 460 -13.81 1.32 17.39
C ILE A 460 -14.00 0.12 18.33
N SER A 461 -12.93 -0.33 19.01
CA SER A 461 -13.04 -1.39 20.01
C SER A 461 -13.99 -0.99 21.15
N ASN A 462 -14.84 -1.92 21.60
CA ASN A 462 -15.83 -1.66 22.65
C ASN A 462 -15.44 -2.21 24.03
N GLY A 463 -14.29 -2.90 24.14
CA GLY A 463 -13.81 -3.53 25.37
C GLY A 463 -14.11 -5.03 25.48
N GLU A 464 -15.05 -5.54 24.69
CA GLU A 464 -15.31 -6.97 24.58
C GLU A 464 -14.25 -7.66 23.71
N PRO A 465 -14.12 -9.00 23.79
CA PRO A 465 -13.17 -9.72 22.96
C PRO A 465 -13.39 -9.44 21.47
N VAL A 466 -12.32 -9.09 20.76
CA VAL A 466 -12.38 -8.96 19.29
C VAL A 466 -12.34 -10.34 18.68
N VAL A 467 -13.39 -10.72 17.95
CA VAL A 467 -13.54 -12.05 17.35
C VAL A 467 -13.68 -11.91 15.84
N ALA A 468 -12.76 -12.53 15.09
CA ALA A 468 -12.83 -12.56 13.65
C ALA A 468 -12.54 -13.97 13.09
N ARG A 469 -13.24 -14.35 12.03
CA ARG A 469 -13.09 -15.65 11.36
C ARG A 469 -12.70 -15.47 9.90
N MET A 470 -11.82 -16.33 9.41
CA MET A 470 -11.26 -16.25 8.07
C MET A 470 -11.42 -17.55 7.30
N ALA A 471 -11.85 -17.43 6.04
CA ALA A 471 -11.87 -18.54 5.10
C ALA A 471 -10.54 -18.62 4.34
N VAL A 472 -9.85 -19.76 4.47
CA VAL A 472 -8.58 -20.05 3.82
C VAL A 472 -8.82 -21.08 2.73
N LYS A 473 -8.55 -20.71 1.47
CA LYS A 473 -8.68 -21.65 0.33
C LYS A 473 -7.63 -22.77 0.39
N PRO A 474 -7.89 -23.92 -0.25
CA PRO A 474 -6.89 -24.99 -0.40
C PRO A 474 -5.58 -24.51 -1.04
N THR A 475 -4.48 -25.24 -0.76
CA THR A 475 -3.17 -24.95 -1.33
C THR A 475 -3.19 -25.14 -2.85
N PRO A 476 -2.85 -24.13 -3.67
CA PRO A 476 -2.98 -24.27 -5.12
C PRO A 476 -2.01 -25.29 -5.77
N SER A 477 -0.93 -25.65 -5.07
CA SER A 477 0.03 -26.64 -5.59
C SER A 477 -0.38 -28.03 -5.17
N VAL A 478 -0.89 -28.81 -6.12
CA VAL A 478 -1.30 -30.21 -5.96
C VAL A 478 -0.59 -31.09 -6.98
N SER A 479 -0.52 -32.39 -6.70
CA SER A 479 0.12 -33.38 -7.58
C SER A 479 -0.84 -33.96 -8.62
N LEU A 480 -2.11 -33.58 -8.58
CA LEU A 480 -3.08 -33.88 -9.63
C LEU A 480 -2.78 -33.06 -10.89
N GLU A 481 -3.05 -33.65 -12.06
CA GLU A 481 -2.95 -32.96 -13.35
C GLU A 481 -3.98 -31.82 -13.41
N GLN A 482 -3.54 -30.64 -13.86
CA GLN A 482 -4.39 -29.46 -14.00
C GLN A 482 -4.24 -28.83 -15.39
N ARG A 483 -5.35 -28.29 -15.91
CA ARG A 483 -5.36 -27.50 -17.14
C ARG A 483 -4.92 -26.07 -16.89
N THR A 484 -4.16 -25.51 -17.82
CA THR A 484 -3.70 -24.12 -17.81
C THR A 484 -3.32 -23.65 -19.22
N CYS A 485 -2.72 -22.45 -19.34
CA CYS A 485 -2.10 -21.97 -20.56
C CYS A 485 -0.65 -21.51 -20.33
N ASP A 486 0.11 -21.43 -21.43
CA ASP A 486 1.45 -20.85 -21.45
C ASP A 486 1.43 -19.33 -21.70
N THR A 487 2.60 -18.70 -21.64
CA THR A 487 2.79 -17.27 -21.91
C THR A 487 2.42 -16.85 -23.34
N ALA A 488 2.32 -17.81 -24.28
CA ALA A 488 1.84 -17.59 -25.65
C ALA A 488 0.32 -17.80 -25.79
N GLY A 489 -0.39 -18.10 -24.69
CA GLY A 489 -1.84 -18.32 -24.67
C GLY A 489 -2.26 -19.70 -25.18
N ARG A 490 -1.36 -20.66 -25.29
CA ARG A 490 -1.68 -22.03 -25.74
C ARG A 490 -2.03 -22.90 -24.55
N ASP A 491 -3.07 -23.71 -24.70
CA ASP A 491 -3.49 -24.67 -23.69
C ASP A 491 -2.39 -25.68 -23.36
N ARG A 492 -2.26 -25.99 -22.06
CA ARG A 492 -1.29 -26.92 -21.48
C ARG A 492 -1.92 -27.68 -20.31
N THR A 493 -1.37 -28.84 -20.01
CA THR A 493 -1.56 -29.50 -18.71
C THR A 493 -0.27 -29.39 -17.92
N ILE A 494 -0.41 -29.31 -16.59
CA ILE A 494 0.71 -29.31 -15.67
C ILE A 494 0.45 -30.30 -14.54
N GLU A 495 1.53 -30.92 -14.06
CA GLU A 495 1.56 -31.71 -12.85
C GLU A 495 2.70 -31.17 -11.99
N ILE A 496 2.38 -30.66 -10.79
CA ILE A 496 3.40 -30.06 -9.94
C ILE A 496 4.01 -31.17 -9.07
N LYS A 497 5.25 -31.53 -9.42
CA LYS A 497 6.04 -32.53 -8.69
C LYS A 497 6.66 -31.89 -7.45
N GLY A 498 6.60 -32.60 -6.32
CA GLY A 498 7.29 -32.20 -5.10
C GLY A 498 6.41 -32.30 -3.85
N ARG A 499 6.93 -31.77 -2.74
CA ARG A 499 6.28 -31.82 -1.43
C ARG A 499 5.54 -30.51 -1.17
N HIS A 500 4.23 -30.51 -1.44
CA HIS A 500 3.35 -29.38 -1.16
C HIS A 500 2.64 -29.54 0.19
N ASP A 501 2.22 -28.44 0.78
CA ASP A 501 1.42 -28.46 2.00
C ASP A 501 -0.01 -28.90 1.65
N PRO A 502 -0.50 -30.07 2.11
CA PRO A 502 -1.87 -30.50 1.86
C PRO A 502 -2.90 -29.60 2.58
N CYS A 503 -2.48 -28.86 3.60
CA CYS A 503 -3.28 -27.85 4.28
C CYS A 503 -2.37 -26.78 4.88
N ILE A 504 -2.60 -25.51 4.55
CA ILE A 504 -1.82 -24.36 5.05
C ILE A 504 -2.38 -23.74 6.33
N VAL A 505 -3.56 -24.16 6.78
CA VAL A 505 -4.28 -23.60 7.92
C VAL A 505 -3.41 -23.43 9.17
N PRO A 506 -2.65 -24.46 9.63
CA PRO A 506 -1.85 -24.32 10.86
C PRO A 506 -0.81 -23.20 10.79
N ARG A 507 -0.27 -22.93 9.59
CA ARG A 507 0.71 -21.86 9.38
C ARG A 507 0.03 -20.48 9.36
N VAL A 508 -1.19 -20.41 8.81
CA VAL A 508 -1.98 -19.17 8.73
C VAL A 508 -2.30 -18.65 10.13
N LEU A 509 -2.59 -19.53 11.10
CA LEU A 509 -2.86 -19.17 12.49
C LEU A 509 -1.77 -18.26 13.09
N VAL A 510 -0.50 -18.64 12.96
CA VAL A 510 0.62 -17.86 13.51
C VAL A 510 0.75 -16.51 12.83
N VAL A 511 0.60 -16.46 11.50
CA VAL A 511 0.70 -15.20 10.76
C VAL A 511 -0.50 -14.28 11.05
N MET A 512 -1.69 -14.85 11.27
CA MET A 512 -2.89 -14.14 11.68
C MET A 512 -2.70 -13.47 13.04
N GLU A 513 -2.12 -14.16 14.03
CA GLU A 513 -1.76 -13.56 15.33
C GLU A 513 -0.79 -12.39 15.16
N SER A 514 0.25 -12.56 14.35
CA SER A 514 1.25 -11.52 14.10
C SER A 514 0.67 -10.29 13.41
N MET A 515 -0.17 -10.48 12.38
CA MET A 515 -0.81 -9.36 11.67
C MET A 515 -1.85 -8.66 12.55
N MET A 516 -2.58 -9.41 13.38
CA MET A 516 -3.50 -8.83 14.37
C MET A 516 -2.71 -7.95 15.35
N ALA A 517 -1.60 -8.45 15.89
CA ALA A 517 -0.77 -7.68 16.83
C ALA A 517 -0.23 -6.38 16.22
N LEU A 518 0.21 -6.41 14.96
CA LEU A 518 0.67 -5.21 14.26
C LEU A 518 -0.44 -4.17 14.13
N VAL A 519 -1.65 -4.57 13.75
CA VAL A 519 -2.81 -3.66 13.66
C VAL A 519 -3.13 -3.06 15.02
N LEU A 520 -3.21 -3.89 16.06
CA LEU A 520 -3.62 -3.45 17.38
C LEU A 520 -2.59 -2.52 18.02
N LEU A 521 -1.29 -2.83 17.91
CA LEU A 521 -0.25 -1.96 18.44
C LEU A 521 -0.21 -0.63 17.69
N ASP A 522 -0.37 -0.64 16.36
CA ASP A 522 -0.46 0.57 15.55
C ASP A 522 -1.64 1.46 15.98
N ALA A 523 -2.83 0.88 16.06
CA ALA A 523 -4.03 1.58 16.52
C ALA A 523 -3.87 2.11 17.95
N TRP A 524 -3.19 1.36 18.82
CA TRP A 524 -2.90 1.79 20.19
C TRP A 524 -1.99 3.01 20.23
N GLU A 525 -0.87 2.99 19.49
CA GLU A 525 0.06 4.13 19.47
C GLU A 525 -0.58 5.38 18.85
N ILE A 526 -1.50 5.22 17.91
CA ILE A 526 -2.29 6.34 17.37
C ILE A 526 -3.22 6.90 18.44
N GLN A 527 -3.99 6.03 19.10
CA GLN A 527 -4.95 6.44 20.12
C GLN A 527 -4.27 7.13 21.31
N GLU A 528 -3.11 6.62 21.74
CA GLU A 528 -2.30 7.20 22.81
C GLU A 528 -1.82 8.63 22.48
N ARG A 529 -1.58 8.94 21.19
CA ARG A 529 -1.23 10.30 20.75
C ARG A 529 -2.42 11.25 20.76
N ILE A 530 -3.62 10.74 20.47
CA ILE A 530 -4.85 11.52 20.50
C ILE A 530 -5.25 11.83 21.96
N ARG A 531 -5.18 10.82 22.82
CA ARG A 531 -5.52 10.92 24.24
C ARG A 531 -4.53 10.10 25.07
N PRO A 532 -3.46 10.72 25.61
CA PRO A 532 -2.52 10.04 26.49
C PRO A 532 -3.22 9.50 27.75
N GLY A 533 -2.85 8.30 28.19
CA GLY A 533 -3.39 7.63 29.38
C GLY A 533 -4.86 7.21 29.25
N TRP A 534 -5.41 7.08 28.03
CA TRP A 534 -6.83 6.80 27.85
C TRP A 534 -7.25 5.40 28.34
N SER A 535 -6.30 4.46 28.38
CA SER A 535 -6.52 3.08 28.78
C SER A 535 -6.27 2.82 30.27
N GLU A 536 -5.85 3.85 31.05
CA GLU A 536 -5.60 3.76 32.49
C GLU A 536 -6.86 3.88 33.35
#